data_AF-A0A5E4EDB4-F1
#
_entry.id   AF-A0A5E4EDB4-F1
#
_cell.length_a   1.000
_cell.length_b   1.000
_cell.length_c   1.000
_cell.angle_alpha   90.00
_cell.angle_beta   90.00
_cell.angle_gamma   90.00
#
_symmetry.space_group_name_H-M   'P 1'
#
loop_
_entity.id
_entity.type
_entity.pdbx_description
1 polymer ?
#
loop_
_entity_poly.entity_id
_entity_poly.type
_entity_poly.pdbx_seq_one_letter_code
_entity_poly.pdbx_strand_id
1 'polypeptide(L)'
;MVEMVMSLALEKTMLKGQILSCYMSKIYWGHGIYGVESASTFYFGKHPSCLSLGESAMLAGLIPAPELRSPLRDPSRGKTFQARVLKRMVDVGFLDFETALFVVKQYLPLHVTESEAPVVFLPGVGTNSKLRDIWDWETESKIWEACEDMERWALKVRDGASAKRSCSQY
;
A
#
# COMPACT_ATOMS: atom_id res chain seq x y z
N MET A 1 -23.05 20.82 4.38
CA MET A 1 -23.56 21.42 3.12
C MET A 1 -22.47 22.19 2.34
N VAL A 2 -21.59 22.95 3.00
CA VAL A 2 -20.54 23.75 2.32
C VAL A 2 -19.60 22.89 1.44
N GLU A 3 -19.21 21.72 1.93
CA GLU A 3 -18.32 20.80 1.20
C GLU A 3 -18.92 20.31 -0.13
N MET A 4 -20.24 20.14 -0.20
CA MET A 4 -20.94 19.72 -1.41
C MET A 4 -20.90 20.82 -2.49
N VAL A 5 -21.14 22.07 -2.10
CA VAL A 5 -21.09 23.22 -3.01
C VAL A 5 -19.67 23.43 -3.54
N MET A 6 -18.66 23.30 -2.67
CA MET A 6 -17.25 23.38 -3.06
C MET A 6 -16.83 22.24 -4.01
N SER A 7 -17.28 21.02 -3.78
CA SER A 7 -17.00 19.88 -4.68
C SER A 7 -17.56 20.10 -6.08
N LEU A 8 -18.81 20.59 -6.20
CA LEU A 8 -19.40 20.90 -7.50
C LEU A 8 -18.64 22.03 -8.23
N ALA A 9 -18.18 23.04 -7.50
CA ALA A 9 -17.38 24.12 -8.07
C ALA A 9 -16.02 23.63 -8.60
N LEU A 10 -15.38 22.71 -7.87
CA LEU A 10 -14.12 22.07 -8.30
C LEU A 10 -14.30 21.22 -9.57
N GLU A 11 -15.36 20.44 -9.67
CA GLU A 11 -15.61 19.63 -10.88
C GLU A 11 -15.88 20.46 -12.14
N LYS A 12 -16.45 21.66 -11.99
CA LYS A 12 -16.69 22.57 -13.12
C LYS A 12 -15.43 23.27 -13.62
N THR A 13 -14.42 23.41 -12.76
CA THR A 13 -13.22 24.20 -13.05
C THR A 13 -12.01 23.34 -13.41
N MET A 14 -11.98 22.08 -12.99
CA MET A 14 -10.85 21.18 -13.19
C MET A 14 -11.25 19.83 -13.79
N LEU A 15 -10.38 19.29 -14.65
CA LEU A 15 -10.53 17.94 -15.17
C LEU A 15 -10.32 16.91 -14.05
N LYS A 16 -11.02 15.77 -14.10
CA LYS A 16 -10.91 14.68 -13.09
C LYS A 16 -9.46 14.26 -12.82
N GLY A 17 -8.61 14.24 -13.86
CA GLY A 17 -7.18 13.93 -13.72
C GLY A 17 -6.39 14.97 -12.92
N GLN A 18 -6.71 16.26 -13.07
CA GLN A 18 -6.06 17.33 -12.31
C GLN A 18 -6.48 17.31 -10.85
N ILE A 19 -7.75 17.01 -10.57
CA ILE A 19 -8.25 16.85 -9.19
C ILE A 19 -7.49 15.71 -8.50
N LEU A 20 -7.33 14.57 -9.17
CA LEU A 20 -6.57 13.43 -8.64
C LEU A 20 -5.10 13.79 -8.41
N SER A 21 -4.45 14.47 -9.36
CA SER A 21 -3.06 14.91 -9.22
C SER A 21 -2.88 15.88 -8.05
N CYS A 22 -3.77 16.88 -7.93
CA CYS A 22 -3.76 17.83 -6.82
C CYS A 22 -3.96 17.12 -5.47
N TYR A 23 -4.87 16.14 -5.42
CA TYR A 23 -5.08 15.31 -4.24
C TYR A 23 -3.80 14.53 -3.88
N MET A 24 -3.20 13.82 -4.84
CA MET A 24 -1.99 13.03 -4.64
C MET A 24 -0.78 13.85 -4.19
N SER A 25 -0.66 15.10 -4.64
CA SER A 25 0.40 16.02 -4.18
C SER A 25 0.17 16.55 -2.76
N LYS A 26 -1.08 16.62 -2.29
CA LYS A 26 -1.40 17.23 -0.98
C LYS A 26 -1.53 16.24 0.16
N ILE A 27 -1.82 14.97 -0.13
CA ILE A 27 -2.08 13.98 0.90
C ILE A 27 -0.81 13.70 1.73
N TYR A 28 -1.05 13.42 3.01
CA TYR A 28 -0.02 13.06 3.98
C TYR A 28 0.26 11.56 3.92
N TRP A 29 1.54 11.20 3.81
CA TRP A 29 1.99 9.81 3.64
C TRP A 29 2.64 9.22 4.89
N GLY A 30 2.78 10.00 5.96
CA GLY A 30 3.48 9.59 7.18
C GLY A 30 4.85 10.24 7.31
N HIS A 31 5.44 10.20 8.50
CA HIS A 31 6.80 10.69 8.78
C HIS A 31 7.08 12.14 8.34
N GLY A 32 6.08 13.02 8.36
CA GLY A 32 6.23 14.41 7.92
C GLY A 32 6.24 14.60 6.39
N ILE A 33 5.95 13.56 5.61
CA ILE A 33 6.03 13.58 4.15
C ILE A 33 4.67 13.87 3.52
N TYR A 34 4.68 14.81 2.58
CA TYR A 34 3.51 15.23 1.83
C TYR A 34 3.77 15.02 0.33
N GLY A 35 2.77 14.50 -0.37
CA GLY A 35 2.85 14.29 -1.81
C GLY A 35 3.42 12.93 -2.24
N VAL A 36 2.88 12.44 -3.35
CA VAL A 36 3.21 11.10 -3.90
C VAL A 36 4.67 10.97 -4.36
N GLU A 37 5.26 12.05 -4.87
CA GLU A 37 6.65 12.04 -5.34
C GLU A 37 7.61 11.84 -4.15
N SER A 38 7.47 12.68 -3.12
CA SER A 38 8.28 12.57 -1.90
C SER A 38 8.07 11.22 -1.19
N ALA A 39 6.84 10.68 -1.18
CA ALA A 39 6.57 9.37 -0.62
C ALA A 39 7.26 8.24 -1.41
N SER A 40 7.18 8.28 -2.75
CA SER A 40 7.84 7.29 -3.62
C SER A 40 9.36 7.28 -3.42
N THR A 41 9.97 8.46 -3.34
CA THR A 41 11.40 8.60 -3.05
C THR A 41 11.75 8.12 -1.65
N PHE A 42 10.94 8.44 -0.65
CA PHE A 42 11.21 8.06 0.74
C PHE A 42 11.11 6.55 1.00
N TYR A 43 10.11 5.87 0.42
CA TYR A 43 9.89 4.43 0.65
C TYR A 43 10.71 3.53 -0.29
N PHE A 44 10.90 3.94 -1.55
CA PHE A 44 11.49 3.09 -2.60
C PHE A 44 12.68 3.73 -3.32
N GLY A 45 13.00 5.01 -3.07
CA GLY A 45 14.10 5.70 -3.77
C GLY A 45 13.84 5.92 -5.25
N LYS A 46 12.59 5.80 -5.72
CA LYS A 46 12.22 5.86 -7.15
C LYS A 46 11.26 7.01 -7.42
N HIS A 47 11.23 7.47 -8.67
CA HIS A 47 10.19 8.39 -9.14
C HIS A 47 8.83 7.65 -9.19
N PRO A 48 7.70 8.31 -8.88
CA PRO A 48 6.38 7.68 -8.85
C PRO A 48 6.00 6.96 -10.15
N SER A 49 6.45 7.47 -11.31
CA SER A 49 6.22 6.84 -12.62
C SER A 49 7.00 5.54 -12.84
N CYS A 50 8.05 5.28 -12.04
CA CYS A 50 8.90 4.10 -12.14
C CYS A 50 8.55 3.03 -11.09
N LEU A 51 7.46 3.23 -10.34
CA LEU A 51 7.00 2.28 -9.35
C LEU A 51 6.41 1.03 -10.01
N SER A 52 6.77 -0.13 -9.48
CA SER A 52 6.12 -1.39 -9.83
C SER A 52 4.68 -1.43 -9.29
N LEU A 53 3.90 -2.36 -9.84
CA LEU A 53 2.52 -2.58 -9.41
C LEU A 53 2.41 -2.90 -7.91
N GLY A 54 3.35 -3.69 -7.39
CA GLY A 54 3.41 -4.02 -5.96
C GLY A 54 3.69 -2.79 -5.09
N GLU A 55 4.71 -2.00 -5.46
CA GLU A 55 5.09 -0.80 -4.71
C GLU A 55 3.93 0.22 -4.71
N SER A 56 3.27 0.39 -5.86
CA SER A 56 2.10 1.26 -6.01
C SER A 56 0.91 0.78 -5.17
N ALA A 57 0.62 -0.53 -5.16
CA ALA A 57 -0.45 -1.10 -4.34
C ALA A 57 -0.19 -0.94 -2.84
N MET A 58 1.08 -1.02 -2.43
CA MET A 58 1.50 -0.82 -1.05
C MET A 58 1.32 0.63 -0.61
N LEU A 59 1.73 1.59 -1.43
CA LEU A 59 1.47 3.02 -1.19
C LEU A 59 -0.03 3.31 -1.14
N ALA A 60 -0.82 2.79 -2.08
CA ALA A 60 -2.28 2.98 -2.07
C ALA A 60 -2.93 2.44 -0.78
N GLY A 61 -2.39 1.35 -0.21
CA GLY A 61 -2.85 0.79 1.06
C GLY A 61 -2.51 1.63 2.29
N LEU A 62 -1.52 2.51 2.19
CA LEU A 62 -1.01 3.38 3.25
C LEU A 62 -1.91 4.60 3.49
N ILE A 63 -2.44 5.20 2.42
CA ILE A 63 -3.23 6.45 2.42
C ILE A 63 -4.28 6.52 3.54
N PRO A 64 -5.08 5.46 3.83
CA PRO A 64 -6.14 5.58 4.82
C PRO A 64 -5.64 5.68 6.27
N ALA A 65 -4.42 5.22 6.56
CA ALA A 65 -3.85 5.31 7.91
C ALA A 65 -2.30 5.25 7.82
N PRO A 66 -1.65 6.37 7.45
CA PRO A 66 -0.22 6.39 7.14
C PRO A 66 0.65 5.95 8.32
N GLU A 67 0.34 6.43 9.53
CA GLU A 67 1.12 6.13 10.74
C GLU A 67 0.98 4.66 11.21
N LEU A 68 -0.21 4.07 11.02
CA LEU A 68 -0.51 2.70 11.49
C LEU A 68 -0.13 1.62 10.48
N ARG A 69 -0.13 1.96 9.19
CA ARG A 69 0.13 1.05 8.07
C ARG A 69 1.49 1.25 7.45
N SER A 70 2.30 2.14 8.03
CA SER A 70 3.68 2.37 7.60
C SER A 70 4.48 1.07 7.70
N PRO A 71 5.06 0.61 6.58
CA PRO A 71 5.86 -0.61 6.57
C PRO A 71 7.16 -0.51 7.37
N LEU A 72 7.60 0.72 7.67
CA LEU A 72 8.74 0.99 8.55
C LEU A 72 8.47 0.62 10.00
N ARG A 73 7.19 0.62 10.40
CA ARG A 73 6.79 0.30 11.77
C ARG A 73 6.42 -1.16 11.91
N ASP A 74 5.68 -1.70 10.93
CA ASP A 74 5.20 -3.07 10.92
C ASP A 74 5.12 -3.55 9.46
N PRO A 75 6.11 -4.34 8.99
CA PRO A 75 6.15 -4.77 7.59
C PRO A 75 5.02 -5.78 7.27
N SER A 76 4.55 -6.54 8.25
CA SER A 76 3.43 -7.49 8.07
C SER A 76 2.12 -6.77 7.75
N ARG A 77 1.84 -5.67 8.44
CA ARG A 77 0.67 -4.83 8.15
C ARG A 77 0.75 -4.27 6.74
N GLY A 78 1.91 -3.74 6.35
CA GLY A 78 2.13 -3.23 5.00
C GLY A 78 1.77 -4.26 3.93
N LYS A 79 2.22 -5.52 4.11
CA LYS A 79 1.91 -6.63 3.21
C LYS A 79 0.43 -7.00 3.19
N THR A 80 -0.21 -7.04 4.35
CA THR A 80 -1.65 -7.34 4.48
C THR A 80 -2.50 -6.30 3.73
N PHE A 81 -2.15 -5.02 3.84
CA PHE A 81 -2.87 -3.95 3.14
C PHE A 81 -2.57 -3.93 1.65
N GLN A 82 -1.34 -4.24 1.23
CA GLN A 82 -1.00 -4.45 -0.17
C GLN A 82 -1.88 -5.56 -0.78
N ALA A 83 -1.99 -6.71 -0.11
CA ALA A 83 -2.84 -7.82 -0.54
C ALA A 83 -4.32 -7.40 -0.67
N ARG A 84 -4.85 -6.60 0.28
CA ARG A 84 -6.22 -6.06 0.18
C ARG A 84 -6.42 -5.17 -1.05
N VAL A 85 -5.46 -4.30 -1.37
CA VAL A 85 -5.55 -3.44 -2.56
C VAL A 85 -5.55 -4.28 -3.82
N LEU A 86 -4.64 -5.25 -3.92
CA LEU A 86 -4.55 -6.15 -5.08
C LEU A 86 -5.82 -6.99 -5.27
N LYS A 87 -6.39 -7.55 -4.20
CA LYS A 87 -7.70 -8.24 -4.25
C LYS A 87 -8.77 -7.33 -4.86
N ARG A 88 -8.84 -6.08 -4.40
CA ARG A 88 -9.81 -5.10 -4.91
C ARG A 88 -9.57 -4.70 -6.37
N MET A 89 -8.31 -4.65 -6.82
CA MET A 89 -8.00 -4.40 -8.23
C MET A 89 -8.47 -5.53 -9.14
N VAL A 90 -8.40 -6.79 -8.66
CA VAL A 90 -8.95 -7.94 -9.38
C VAL A 90 -10.48 -7.92 -9.38
N ASP A 91 -11.12 -7.60 -8.25
CA ASP A 91 -12.59 -7.50 -8.16
C ASP A 91 -13.16 -6.45 -9.15
N VAL A 92 -12.43 -5.37 -9.40
CA VAL A 92 -12.83 -4.32 -10.36
C VAL A 92 -12.41 -4.67 -11.80
N GLY A 93 -11.65 -5.75 -12.01
CA GLY A 93 -11.23 -6.23 -13.33
C GLY A 93 -10.02 -5.51 -13.93
N PHE A 94 -9.26 -4.76 -13.14
CA PHE A 94 -8.02 -4.11 -13.60
C PHE A 94 -6.83 -5.05 -13.68
N LEU A 95 -6.85 -6.16 -12.93
CA LEU A 95 -5.79 -7.15 -12.86
C LEU A 95 -6.35 -8.56 -12.90
N ASP A 96 -5.56 -9.49 -13.44
CA ASP A 96 -5.82 -10.91 -13.29
C ASP A 96 -5.37 -11.43 -11.91
N PHE A 97 -6.05 -12.45 -11.38
CA PHE A 97 -5.78 -13.01 -10.07
C PHE A 97 -4.40 -13.68 -9.99
N GLU A 98 -3.88 -14.26 -11.08
CA GLU A 98 -2.55 -14.86 -11.11
C GLU A 98 -1.45 -13.80 -10.99
N THR A 99 -1.62 -12.68 -11.68
CA THR A 99 -0.71 -11.52 -11.58
C THR A 99 -0.71 -10.98 -10.15
N ALA A 100 -1.88 -10.86 -9.53
CA ALA A 100 -1.99 -10.41 -8.15
C ALA A 100 -1.26 -11.34 -7.15
N LEU A 101 -1.35 -12.67 -7.35
CA LEU A 101 -0.62 -13.65 -6.54
C LEU A 101 0.90 -13.52 -6.70
N PHE A 102 1.38 -13.35 -7.94
CA PHE A 102 2.81 -13.18 -8.20
C PHE A 102 3.37 -11.94 -7.49
N VAL A 103 2.65 -10.81 -7.58
CA VAL A 103 3.05 -9.55 -6.94
C VAL A 103 3.06 -9.64 -5.41
N VAL A 104 2.11 -10.36 -4.81
CA VAL A 104 2.11 -10.57 -3.36
C VAL A 104 3.28 -11.44 -2.91
N LYS A 105 3.66 -12.47 -3.67
CA LYS A 105 4.79 -13.33 -3.32
C LYS A 105 6.14 -12.62 -3.47
N GLN A 106 6.23 -11.62 -4.34
CA GLN A 106 7.46 -10.86 -4.51
C GLN A 106 7.80 -10.08 -3.23
N TYR A 107 9.07 -10.17 -2.81
CA TYR A 107 9.61 -9.35 -1.73
C TYR A 107 9.84 -7.92 -2.26
N LEU A 108 9.39 -6.91 -1.50
CA LEU A 108 9.58 -5.51 -1.87
C LEU A 108 10.77 -4.93 -1.12
N PRO A 109 11.85 -4.52 -1.81
CA PRO A 109 12.95 -3.83 -1.16
C PRO A 109 12.50 -2.42 -0.75
N LEU A 110 12.42 -2.17 0.56
CA LEU A 110 12.19 -0.84 1.10
C LEU A 110 13.54 -0.11 1.15
N HIS A 111 13.67 0.94 0.34
CA HIS A 111 14.83 1.84 0.40
C HIS A 111 14.48 2.96 1.37
N VAL A 112 14.72 2.74 2.66
CA VAL A 112 14.62 3.80 3.66
C VAL A 112 15.86 4.66 3.52
N THR A 113 15.69 5.86 2.98
CA THR A 113 16.66 6.91 3.28
C THR A 113 16.35 7.33 4.71
N GLU A 114 17.25 7.03 5.65
CA GLU A 114 17.22 7.61 6.99
C GLU A 114 17.35 9.13 6.84
N SER A 115 16.23 9.79 6.53
CA SER A 115 16.14 11.23 6.60
C SER A 115 16.18 11.55 8.08
N GLU A 116 17.29 12.13 8.51
CA GLU A 116 17.46 12.78 9.80
C GLU A 116 16.35 13.82 9.98
N ALA A 117 15.19 13.40 10.46
CA ALA A 117 14.34 14.29 11.23
C ALA A 117 15.24 14.82 12.37
N PRO A 118 15.22 16.13 12.69
CA PRO A 118 16.04 16.64 13.77
C PRO A 118 15.56 15.95 15.05
N VAL A 119 16.30 14.91 15.45
CA VAL A 119 16.18 14.30 16.75
C VAL A 119 16.56 15.41 17.71
N VAL A 120 15.54 16.05 18.29
CA VAL A 120 15.73 16.84 19.50
C VAL A 120 16.31 15.85 20.50
N PHE A 121 17.62 15.93 20.69
CA PHE A 121 18.36 15.09 21.61
C PHE A 121 17.87 15.42 23.01
N LEU A 122 16.82 14.71 23.44
CA LEU A 122 16.40 14.70 24.83
C LEU A 122 17.38 13.78 25.56
N PRO A 123 18.25 14.31 26.44
CA PRO A 123 19.17 13.48 27.19
C PRO A 123 18.34 12.65 28.18
N GLY A 124 18.29 11.33 27.98
CA GLY A 124 17.67 10.41 28.93
C GLY A 124 16.87 9.24 28.36
N VAL A 125 16.70 9.11 27.04
CA VAL A 125 16.05 7.91 26.47
C VAL A 125 17.12 6.85 26.21
N GLY A 126 17.27 5.92 27.16
CA GLY A 126 18.14 4.76 27.01
C GLY A 126 17.78 3.95 25.77
N THR A 127 18.60 4.02 24.73
CA THR A 127 18.50 3.18 23.55
C THR A 127 18.95 1.77 23.90
N ASN A 128 18.01 0.89 24.24
CA ASN A 128 18.26 -0.55 24.22
C ASN A 128 18.31 -1.04 22.75
N SER A 129 19.29 -0.56 22.00
CA SER A 129 19.58 -0.92 20.61
C SER A 129 20.40 -2.22 20.56
N LYS A 130 19.88 -3.29 21.15
CA LYS A 130 20.51 -4.63 21.08
C LYS A 130 19.55 -5.84 21.13
N LEU A 131 18.23 -5.61 20.98
CA LEU A 131 17.21 -6.67 20.98
C LEU A 131 16.43 -6.79 19.66
N ARG A 132 16.69 -5.94 18.66
CA ARG A 132 15.99 -5.96 17.35
C ARG A 132 16.65 -6.88 16.30
N ASP A 133 17.82 -7.43 16.58
CA ASP A 133 18.49 -8.41 15.70
C ASP A 133 18.02 -9.85 15.96
N ILE A 134 17.07 -10.04 16.89
CA ILE A 134 16.39 -11.31 17.11
C ILE A 134 15.29 -11.39 16.06
N TRP A 135 15.52 -12.22 15.05
CA TRP A 135 14.56 -12.64 14.04
C TRP A 135 13.10 -12.66 14.56
N ASP A 136 12.28 -11.75 14.05
CA ASP A 136 10.89 -11.61 14.47
C ASP A 136 9.99 -12.58 13.68
N TRP A 137 9.99 -13.83 14.14
CA TRP A 137 9.17 -14.92 13.60
C TRP A 137 7.66 -14.62 13.63
N GLU A 138 7.18 -13.72 14.50
CA GLU A 138 5.76 -13.33 14.52
C GLU A 138 5.42 -12.45 13.30
N THR A 139 6.34 -11.54 12.95
CA THR A 139 6.20 -10.67 11.78
C THR A 139 6.21 -11.49 10.49
N GLU A 140 7.10 -12.47 10.37
CA GLU A 140 7.13 -13.37 9.22
C GLU A 140 5.90 -14.29 9.14
N SER A 141 5.45 -14.81 10.28
CA SER A 141 4.24 -15.64 10.34
C SER A 141 3.02 -14.88 9.81
N LYS A 142 2.88 -13.61 10.17
CA LYS A 142 1.80 -12.73 9.66
C LYS A 142 1.94 -12.41 8.17
N ILE A 143 3.17 -12.25 7.68
CA ILE A 143 3.43 -12.05 6.25
C ILE A 143 3.04 -13.32 5.47
N TRP A 144 3.36 -14.49 6.01
CA TRP A 144 3.03 -15.77 5.42
C TRP A 144 1.52 -16.05 5.45
N GLU A 145 0.84 -15.76 6.57
CA GLU A 145 -0.62 -15.83 6.70
C GLU A 145 -1.32 -14.93 5.66
N ALA A 146 -0.83 -13.70 5.45
CA ALA A 146 -1.38 -12.81 4.43
C ALA A 146 -1.20 -13.37 3.00
N CYS A 147 -0.09 -14.04 2.71
CA CYS A 147 0.14 -14.74 1.44
C CYS A 147 -0.80 -15.94 1.29
N GLU A 148 -0.95 -16.76 2.33
CA GLU A 148 -1.83 -17.93 2.32
C GLU A 148 -3.31 -17.52 2.14
N ASP A 149 -3.75 -16.46 2.80
CA ASP A 149 -5.08 -15.87 2.63
C ASP A 149 -5.29 -15.30 1.22
N MET A 150 -4.23 -14.87 0.54
CA MET A 150 -4.29 -14.46 -0.85
C MET A 150 -4.50 -15.69 -1.76
N GLU A 151 -3.77 -16.77 -1.51
CA GLU A 151 -3.90 -18.04 -2.26
C GLU A 151 -5.27 -18.69 -2.08
N ARG A 152 -5.76 -18.75 -0.83
CA ARG A 152 -7.12 -19.23 -0.51
C ARG A 152 -8.19 -18.42 -1.23
N TRP A 153 -8.03 -17.10 -1.28
CA TRP A 153 -8.94 -16.23 -2.01
C TRP A 153 -8.87 -16.49 -3.52
N ALA A 154 -7.68 -16.63 -4.09
CA ALA A 154 -7.52 -16.89 -5.52
C ALA A 154 -8.14 -18.24 -5.94
N LEU A 155 -8.04 -19.28 -5.10
CA LEU A 155 -8.73 -20.55 -5.32
C LEU A 155 -10.25 -20.38 -5.38
N LYS A 156 -10.83 -19.62 -4.44
CA LYS A 156 -12.28 -19.30 -4.45
C LYS A 156 -12.69 -18.53 -5.70
N VAL A 157 -11.87 -17.58 -6.16
CA VAL A 157 -12.12 -16.82 -7.39
C VAL A 157 -12.09 -17.76 -8.61
N ARG A 158 -11.11 -18.66 -8.69
CA ARG A 158 -11.00 -19.67 -9.75
C ARG A 158 -12.20 -20.61 -9.78
N ASP A 159 -12.63 -21.11 -8.63
CA ASP A 159 -13.78 -22.02 -8.52
C ASP A 159 -15.09 -21.28 -8.89
N GLY A 160 -15.25 -20.02 -8.47
CA GLY A 160 -16.37 -19.17 -8.86
C GLY A 160 -16.39 -18.82 -10.36
N ALA A 161 -15.21 -18.63 -10.97
CA ALA A 161 -15.09 -18.42 -12.41
C ALA A 161 -15.43 -19.68 -13.22
N SER A 162 -15.03 -20.86 -12.73
CA SER A 162 -15.37 -22.16 -13.33
C SER A 162 -16.88 -22.42 -13.30
N ALA A 163 -17.53 -22.12 -12.17
CA ALA A 163 -18.99 -22.24 -12.01
C ALA A 163 -19.79 -21.30 -12.93
N LYS A 164 -19.29 -20.09 -13.22
CA LYS A 164 -19.94 -19.16 -14.15
C LYS A 164 -19.80 -19.58 -15.61
N ARG A 165 -18.70 -20.24 -15.99
CA ARG A 165 -18.47 -20.73 -17.37
C ARG A 165 -19.39 -21.90 -17.75
N SER A 166 -19.72 -22.80 -16.82
CA SER A 166 -20.65 -23.90 -17.08
C SER A 166 -22.11 -23.44 -17.18
N CYS A 167 -22.47 -22.36 -16.48
CA CYS A 167 -23.84 -21.81 -16.48
C CYS A 167 -24.15 -20.94 -17.71
N SER A 168 -23.13 -20.38 -18.37
CA SER A 168 -23.29 -19.59 -19.61
C SER A 168 -23.41 -20.43 -20.89
N GLN A 169 -23.33 -21.76 -20.80
CA GLN A 169 -23.49 -22.69 -21.93
C GLN A 169 -24.85 -23.41 -21.96
N TYR A 170 -25.79 -22.98 -21.11
CA TYR A 170 -27.18 -23.45 -21.09
C TYR A 170 -28.15 -22.30 -21.33
#